data_AF-A0A2Z5UMC9-F1
#
_entry.id   AF-A0A2Z5UMC9-F1
#
_cell.length_a   1.000
_cell.length_b   1.000
_cell.length_c   1.000
_cell.angle_alpha   90.00
_cell.angle_beta   90.00
_cell.angle_gamma   90.00
#
_symmetry.space_group_name_H-M   'P 1'
#
loop_
_entity.id
_entity.type
_entity.pdbx_description
1 polymer ?
#
loop_
_entity_poly.entity_id
_entity_poly.type
_entity_poly.pdbx_seq_one_letter_code
_entity_poly.pdbx_strand_id
1 'polypeptide(L)'
;MKKSDFIEKQWRISVRFLKIFPFFILLIVAINILQDARAGQPFDWMHLAYGAGFIVFTGVMYIFMRMIFDFVRAISDYHERSR
;
A
#
# COMPACT_ATOMS: atom_id res chain seq x y z
N MET A 1 5.22 -12.12 25.09
CA MET A 1 4.41 -12.06 23.84
C MET A 1 4.92 -13.15 22.91
N LYS A 2 4.04 -13.96 22.32
CA LYS A 2 4.45 -14.94 21.30
C LYS A 2 4.92 -14.19 20.05
N LYS A 3 5.90 -14.73 19.30
CA LYS A 3 6.42 -14.05 18.10
C LYS A 3 5.34 -13.89 17.03
N SER A 4 4.42 -14.85 16.96
CA SER A 4 3.22 -14.82 16.13
C SER A 4 2.38 -13.54 16.32
N ASP A 5 2.17 -13.11 17.57
CA ASP A 5 1.30 -11.97 17.90
C ASP A 5 1.93 -10.63 17.47
N PHE A 6 3.26 -10.55 17.54
CA PHE A 6 3.99 -9.39 17.05
C PHE A 6 3.91 -9.28 15.53
N ILE A 7 4.11 -10.39 14.80
CA ILE A 7 4.01 -10.45 13.34
C ILE A 7 2.61 -10.03 12.90
N GLU A 8 1.56 -10.53 13.56
CA GLU A 8 0.19 -10.20 13.22
C GLU A 8 -0.17 -8.74 13.52
N LYS A 9 0.38 -8.16 14.60
CA LYS A 9 0.27 -6.73 14.89
C LYS A 9 0.94 -5.88 13.80
N GLN A 10 2.15 -6.26 13.36
CA GLN A 10 2.85 -5.57 12.28
C GLN A 10 2.08 -5.64 10.96
N TRP A 11 1.58 -6.81 10.58
CA TRP A 11 0.73 -6.99 9.39
C TRP A 11 -0.46 -6.03 9.40
N ARG A 12 -1.18 -5.97 10.52
CA ARG A 12 -2.36 -5.10 10.64
C ARG A 12 -2.01 -3.62 10.47
N ILE A 13 -0.86 -3.18 10.98
CA ILE A 13 -0.38 -1.81 10.82
C ILE A 13 0.02 -1.56 9.36
N SER A 14 0.80 -2.46 8.75
CA SER A 14 1.23 -2.36 7.35
C SER A 14 0.05 -2.30 6.38
N VAL A 15 -0.96 -3.16 6.55
CA VAL A 15 -2.17 -3.16 5.71
C VAL A 15 -2.98 -1.87 5.91
N ARG A 16 -3.10 -1.36 7.13
CA ARG A 16 -3.77 -0.07 7.36
C ARG A 16 -3.04 1.05 6.66
N PHE A 17 -1.72 1.11 6.78
CA PHE A 17 -0.91 2.12 6.10
C PHE A 17 -1.07 2.05 4.58
N LEU A 18 -0.99 0.84 4.01
CA LEU A 18 -1.13 0.61 2.57
C LEU A 18 -2.53 0.95 2.04
N LYS A 19 -3.58 0.91 2.86
CA LYS A 19 -4.93 1.34 2.48
C LYS A 19 -5.09 2.86 2.49
N ILE A 20 -4.42 3.54 3.41
CA ILE A 20 -4.54 5.00 3.58
C ILE A 20 -3.63 5.74 2.59
N PHE A 21 -2.42 5.24 2.36
CA PHE A 21 -1.41 5.88 1.52
C PHE A 21 -1.89 6.23 0.09
N PRO A 22 -2.60 5.35 -0.64
CA PRO A 22 -3.11 5.66 -1.98
C PRO A 22 -4.12 6.79 -2.00
N PHE A 23 -4.88 6.96 -0.93
CA PHE A 23 -5.85 8.04 -0.83
C PHE A 23 -5.15 9.41 -0.86
N PHE A 24 -4.02 9.55 -0.18
CA PHE A 24 -3.22 10.79 -0.22
C PHE A 24 -2.65 11.06 -1.61
N ILE A 25 -2.19 10.03 -2.32
CA ILE A 25 -1.68 10.19 -3.68
C ILE A 25 -2.79 10.60 -4.64
N LEU A 26 -3.96 9.96 -4.57
CA LEU A 26 -5.12 10.35 -5.38
C LEU A 26 -5.60 11.77 -5.07
N LEU A 27 -5.54 12.17 -3.80
CA LEU A 27 -5.83 13.54 -3.39
C LEU A 27 -4.85 14.54 -4.01
N ILE A 28 -3.55 14.24 -4.03
CA ILE A 28 -2.54 15.09 -4.67
C ILE A 28 -2.82 15.21 -6.18
N VAL A 29 -3.14 14.10 -6.85
CA VAL A 29 -3.52 14.10 -8.27
C VAL A 29 -4.74 15.00 -8.51
N ALA A 30 -5.77 14.91 -7.68
CA ALA A 30 -6.96 15.75 -7.79
C ALA A 30 -6.65 17.24 -7.55
N ILE A 31 -5.76 17.55 -6.60
CA ILE A 31 -5.31 18.93 -6.34
C ILE A 31 -4.56 19.49 -7.56
N ASN A 32 -3.66 18.72 -8.18
CA ASN A 32 -2.92 19.16 -9.36
C ASN A 32 -3.88 19.43 -10.54
N ILE A 33 -4.82 18.51 -10.81
CA ILE A 33 -5.83 18.70 -11.86
C ILE A 33 -6.65 19.98 -11.62
N LEU A 34 -7.03 20.25 -10.37
CA LEU A 34 -7.77 21.47 -10.02
C LEU A 34 -6.91 22.73 -10.20
N GLN A 35 -5.61 22.67 -9.89
CA GLN A 35 -4.68 23.78 -10.11
C GLN A 35 -4.50 24.08 -11.60
N ASP A 36 -4.32 23.04 -12.43
CA ASP A 36 -4.19 23.18 -13.88
C ASP A 36 -5.45 23.80 -14.49
N ALA A 37 -6.63 23.32 -14.07
CA ALA A 37 -7.91 23.88 -14.49
C ALA A 37 -8.08 25.35 -14.11
N ARG A 38 -7.62 25.75 -12.91
CA ARG A 38 -7.63 27.16 -12.47
C ARG A 38 -6.63 28.03 -13.22
N ALA A 39 -5.51 27.47 -13.66
CA ALA A 39 -4.50 28.14 -14.46
C ALA A 39 -4.86 28.24 -15.95
N GLY A 40 -5.99 27.65 -16.38
CA GLY A 40 -6.40 27.60 -17.78
C GLY A 40 -5.51 26.68 -18.63
N GLN A 41 -4.75 25.78 -18.00
CA GLN A 41 -3.95 24.81 -18.72
C GLN A 41 -4.82 23.68 -19.27
N PRO A 42 -4.44 23.10 -20.44
CA PRO A 42 -5.15 21.95 -20.97
C PRO A 42 -5.04 20.77 -20.00
N PHE A 43 -6.07 19.93 -19.98
CA PHE A 43 -6.11 18.75 -19.13
C PHE A 43 -4.97 17.79 -19.48
N ASP A 44 -4.07 17.54 -18.52
CA ASP A 44 -2.98 16.60 -18.68
C ASP A 44 -3.39 15.19 -18.22
N TRP A 45 -3.56 14.30 -19.19
CA TRP A 45 -3.84 12.88 -18.99
C TRP A 45 -2.76 12.15 -18.20
N MET A 46 -1.55 12.70 -18.12
CA MET A 46 -0.44 12.11 -17.36
C MET A 46 -0.77 12.04 -15.86
N HIS A 47 -1.51 13.01 -15.32
CA HIS A 47 -2.00 12.98 -13.94
C HIS A 47 -2.90 11.77 -13.65
N LEU A 48 -3.81 11.44 -14.56
CA LEU A 48 -4.65 10.25 -14.44
C LEU A 48 -3.85 8.97 -14.61
N ALA A 49 -2.89 8.94 -15.54
CA ALA A 49 -2.01 7.79 -15.74
C ALA A 49 -1.19 7.49 -14.48
N TYR A 50 -0.64 8.52 -13.82
CA TYR A 50 0.05 8.36 -12.54
C TYR A 50 -0.88 7.87 -11.42
N GLY A 51 -2.08 8.44 -11.30
CA GLY A 51 -3.07 7.99 -10.32
C GLY A 51 -3.44 6.51 -10.51
N ALA A 52 -3.74 6.10 -11.74
CA ALA A 52 -4.09 4.72 -12.08
C ALA A 52 -2.90 3.77 -11.85
N GLY A 53 -1.70 4.14 -12.32
CA GLY A 53 -0.47 3.37 -12.12
C GLY A 53 -0.16 3.17 -10.63
N PHE A 54 -0.41 4.19 -9.82
CA PHE A 54 -0.20 4.11 -8.37
C PHE A 54 -1.17 3.16 -7.67
N ILE A 55 -2.44 3.14 -8.08
CA ILE A 55 -3.44 2.18 -7.57
C ILE A 55 -2.98 0.75 -7.88
N VAL A 56 -2.58 0.49 -9.13
CA VAL A 56 -2.09 -0.83 -9.55
C VAL A 56 -0.83 -1.22 -8.76
N PHE A 57 0.14 -0.31 -8.63
CA PHE A 57 1.35 -0.54 -7.85
C PHE A 57 1.05 -0.87 -6.38
N THR A 58 0.11 -0.16 -5.76
CA THR A 58 -0.33 -0.44 -4.39
C THR A 58 -0.93 -1.84 -4.29
N GLY A 59 -1.76 -2.25 -5.25
CA GLY A 59 -2.32 -3.59 -5.31
C GLY A 59 -1.26 -4.68 -5.40
N VAL A 60 -0.25 -4.48 -6.26
CA VAL A 60 0.90 -5.39 -6.37
C VAL A 60 1.66 -5.45 -5.04
N MET A 61 1.92 -4.30 -4.41
CA MET A 61 2.60 -4.25 -3.13
C MET A 61 1.84 -4.95 -2.01
N TYR A 62 0.50 -4.87 -2.01
CA TYR A 62 -0.33 -5.62 -1.07
C TYR A 62 -0.11 -7.13 -1.19
N ILE A 63 -0.10 -7.65 -2.43
CA ILE A 63 0.10 -9.07 -2.70
C ILE A 63 1.50 -9.51 -2.23
N PHE A 64 2.54 -8.76 -2.59
CA PHE A 64 3.91 -9.06 -2.17
C PHE A 64 4.08 -9.03 -0.65
N MET A 65 3.56 -7.99 0.02
CA MET A 65 3.60 -7.94 1.48
C MET A 65 2.88 -9.13 2.08
N ARG A 66 1.71 -9.50 1.57
CA ARG A 66 0.97 -10.68 2.05
C ARG A 66 1.80 -11.96 1.95
N MET A 67 2.43 -12.20 0.81
CA MET A 67 3.30 -13.37 0.62
C MET A 67 4.47 -13.40 1.61
N ILE A 68 5.13 -12.25 1.82
CA ILE A 68 6.24 -12.13 2.79
C ILE A 68 5.74 -12.42 4.21
N PHE A 69 4.59 -11.86 4.60
CA PHE A 69 4.02 -12.09 5.92
C PHE A 69 3.59 -13.55 6.14
N ASP A 70 2.96 -14.18 5.15
CA ASP A 70 2.58 -15.59 5.20
C ASP A 70 3.82 -16.48 5.34
N PHE A 71 4.90 -16.17 4.61
CA PHE A 71 6.18 -16.86 4.71
C PHE A 71 6.85 -16.70 6.09
N VAL A 72 6.91 -15.48 6.61
CA VAL A 72 7.48 -15.19 7.94
C VAL A 72 6.68 -15.88 9.04
N ARG A 73 5.34 -15.92 8.93
CA ARG A 73 4.48 -16.64 9.85
C ARG A 73 4.74 -18.14 9.81
N ALA A 74 4.85 -18.74 8.62
CA ALA A 74 5.15 -20.16 8.47
C ALA A 74 6.49 -20.55 9.09
N ILE A 75 7.54 -19.73 8.93
CA ILE A 75 8.85 -19.95 9.56
C ILE A 75 8.76 -19.83 11.09
N SER A 76 8.06 -18.81 11.60
CA SER A 76 7.89 -18.63 13.05
C SER A 76 7.20 -19.82 13.69
N ASP A 77 6.13 -20.32 13.07
CA ASP A 77 5.36 -21.46 13.57
C ASP A 77 6.18 -22.77 13.51
N TYR A 78 7.00 -22.96 12.47
CA TYR A 78 7.92 -24.09 12.37
C TYR A 78 8.96 -24.07 13.50
N HIS A 79 9.59 -22.92 13.77
CA HIS A 79 10.57 -22.78 14.84
C HIS A 79 9.98 -23.00 16.24
N GLU A 80 8.75 -22.56 16.49
CA GLU A 80 8.07 -22.78 17.78
C GLU A 80 7.71 -24.25 18.02
N ARG A 81 7.41 -25.04 16.98
CA ARG A 81 7.13 -26.48 17.10
C ARG A 81 8.37 -27.35 17.29
N SER A 82 9.53 -26.85 16.87
CA SER A 82 10.83 -27.55 16.98
C SER A 82 11.55 -27.35 18.32
N ARG A 83 10.95 -26.63 19.27
CA ARG A 83 11.41 -26.49 20.66
C ARG A 83 10.45 -27.17 21.60
#